data_AF-A0A1X1Y5C0-F1
#
_entry.id   AF-A0A1X1Y5C0-F1
#
_cell.length_a   1.000
_cell.length_b   1.000
_cell.length_c   1.000
_cell.angle_alpha   90.00
_cell.angle_beta   90.00
_cell.angle_gamma   90.00
#
_symmetry.space_group_name_H-M   'P 1'
#
loop_
_entity.id
_entity.type
_entity.pdbx_description
1 polymer ?
#
loop_
_entity_poly.entity_id
_entity_poly.type
_entity_poly.pdbx_seq_one_letter_code
_entity_poly.pdbx_strand_id
1 'polypeptide(L)'
;MNHDKLNELRDYYDNTDVANEFADAEMDTHTTGEVMVSTSIRLPQSLVDKVRRQAGALGIPATTLMRQWVVEKATTPPADAVVSVAELERFIAEHNRPMAS
;
A
#
# COMPACT_ATOMS: atom_id res chain seq x y z
N MET A 1 35.92 2.43 -1.19
CA MET A 1 36.00 2.41 0.29
C MET A 1 37.46 2.16 0.65
N ASN A 2 38.05 2.90 1.60
CA ASN A 2 39.49 2.81 1.88
C ASN A 2 39.81 1.52 2.66
N HIS A 3 40.84 0.77 2.25
CA HIS A 3 41.21 -0.51 2.85
C HIS A 3 41.62 -0.37 4.32
N ASP A 4 42.31 0.71 4.68
CA ASP A 4 42.76 0.94 6.06
C ASP A 4 41.58 1.12 7.02
N LYS A 5 40.52 1.82 6.55
CA LYS A 5 39.28 1.99 7.33
C LYS A 5 38.51 0.68 7.52
N LEU A 6 38.63 -0.25 6.59
CA LEU A 6 38.00 -1.57 6.72
C LEU A 6 38.73 -2.44 7.73
N ASN A 7 40.05 -2.36 7.79
CA ASN A 7 40.86 -3.08 8.79
C ASN A 7 40.63 -2.51 10.19
N GLU A 8 40.59 -1.19 10.35
CA GLU A 8 40.27 -0.54 11.63
C GLU A 8 38.87 -0.92 12.14
N LEU A 9 37.88 -0.94 11.25
CA LEU A 9 36.52 -1.35 11.59
C LEU A 9 36.46 -2.83 12.01
N ARG A 10 37.23 -3.68 11.33
CA ARG A 10 37.35 -5.10 11.68
C ARG A 10 37.98 -5.29 13.05
N ASP A 11 39.12 -4.64 13.31
CA ASP A 11 39.82 -4.73 14.58
C ASP A 11 38.95 -4.23 15.75
N TYR A 12 38.12 -3.20 15.52
CA TYR A 12 37.15 -2.71 16.49
C TYR A 12 36.08 -3.77 16.84
N TYR A 13 35.42 -4.37 15.84
CA TYR A 13 34.36 -5.36 16.09
C TYR A 13 34.89 -6.72 16.55
N ASP A 14 36.12 -7.10 16.19
CA ASP A 14 36.75 -8.34 16.65
C ASP A 14 37.08 -8.29 18.17
N ASN A 15 37.22 -7.08 18.75
CA ASN A 15 37.66 -6.89 20.14
C ASN A 15 36.64 -6.15 21.02
N THR A 16 35.51 -5.69 20.48
CA THR A 16 34.49 -4.95 21.23
C THR A 16 33.23 -5.79 21.36
N ASP A 17 32.82 -6.07 22.59
CA ASP A 17 31.54 -6.72 22.86
C ASP A 17 30.40 -5.72 22.64
N VAL A 18 29.79 -5.83 21.47
CA VAL A 18 28.63 -5.02 21.08
C VAL A 18 27.30 -5.60 21.55
N ALA A 19 27.29 -6.73 22.29
CA ALA A 19 26.04 -7.31 22.79
C ALA A 19 25.25 -6.34 23.67
N ASN A 20 25.94 -5.47 24.40
CA ASN A 20 25.32 -4.41 25.20
C ASN A 20 24.61 -3.34 24.33
N GLU A 21 25.05 -3.13 23.09
CA GLU A 21 24.41 -2.20 22.15
C GLU A 21 23.07 -2.75 21.62
N PHE A 22 22.84 -4.06 21.76
CA PHE A 22 21.60 -4.74 21.38
C PHE A 22 20.77 -5.18 22.58
N ALA A 23 21.20 -4.87 23.82
CA ALA A 23 20.50 -5.29 25.04
C ALA A 23 19.06 -4.76 25.11
N ASP A 24 18.83 -3.56 24.55
CA ASP A 24 17.52 -2.90 24.48
C ASP A 24 16.89 -2.99 23.07
N ALA A 25 17.47 -3.78 22.16
CA ALA A 25 16.94 -3.92 20.82
C ALA A 25 15.66 -4.77 20.83
N GLU A 26 14.53 -4.17 20.46
CA GLU A 26 13.28 -4.90 20.29
C GLU A 26 13.24 -5.60 18.92
N MET A 27 12.79 -6.86 18.92
CA MET A 27 12.57 -7.59 17.68
C MET A 27 11.36 -6.98 16.95
N ASP A 28 11.59 -6.43 15.77
CA ASP A 28 10.53 -5.91 14.92
C ASP A 28 9.65 -7.06 14.43
N THR A 29 8.48 -7.21 15.06
CA THR A 29 7.47 -8.22 14.75
C THR A 29 6.35 -7.69 13.87
N HIS A 30 6.48 -6.47 13.33
CA HIS A 30 5.48 -5.88 12.47
C HIS A 30 5.32 -6.71 11.20
N THR A 31 4.28 -7.53 11.20
CA THR A 31 3.81 -8.26 10.03
C THR A 31 2.73 -7.42 9.38
N THR A 32 3.06 -6.77 8.26
CA THR A 32 2.03 -6.19 7.39
C THR A 32 1.16 -7.31 6.85
N GLY A 33 -0.16 -7.24 7.11
CA GLY A 33 -1.12 -8.28 6.70
C GLY A 33 -1.31 -8.44 5.18
N GLU A 34 -0.83 -7.49 4.39
CA GLU A 34 -0.84 -7.54 2.93
C GLU A 34 0.54 -7.20 2.38
N VAL A 35 1.09 -8.11 1.56
CA VAL A 35 2.37 -7.89 0.88
C VAL A 35 2.15 -6.99 -0.32
N MET A 36 2.69 -5.78 -0.28
CA MET A 36 2.63 -4.85 -1.41
C MET A 36 3.65 -5.23 -2.47
N VAL A 37 3.21 -5.44 -3.71
CA VAL A 37 4.07 -5.73 -4.86
C VAL A 37 4.15 -4.51 -5.77
N SER A 38 5.35 -4.15 -6.20
CA SER A 38 5.56 -3.10 -7.20
C SER A 38 5.50 -3.68 -8.61
N THR A 39 4.61 -3.14 -9.45
CA THR A 39 4.45 -3.55 -10.85
C THR A 39 4.68 -2.36 -11.77
N SER A 40 5.58 -2.53 -12.76
CA SER A 40 5.84 -1.50 -13.77
C SER A 40 5.04 -1.80 -15.04
N ILE A 41 4.25 -0.83 -15.49
CA ILE A 41 3.47 -0.89 -16.74
C ILE A 41 3.86 0.26 -17.66
N ARG A 42 3.93 0.01 -18.97
CA ARG A 42 4.12 1.06 -19.97
C ARG A 42 2.75 1.52 -20.46
N LEU A 43 2.54 2.84 -20.41
CA LEU A 43 1.30 3.47 -20.86
C LEU A 43 1.61 4.52 -21.93
N PRO A 44 0.69 4.75 -22.89
CA PRO A 44 0.82 5.88 -23.81
C PRO A 44 0.93 7.21 -23.07
N GLN A 45 1.81 8.10 -23.53
CA GLN A 45 2.01 9.41 -22.90
C GLN A 45 0.70 10.21 -22.82
N SER A 46 -0.10 10.20 -23.89
CA SER A 46 -1.39 10.89 -23.95
C SER A 46 -2.36 10.44 -22.86
N LEU A 47 -2.33 9.16 -22.49
CA LEU A 47 -3.12 8.62 -21.40
C LEU A 47 -2.61 9.13 -20.05
N VAL A 48 -1.30 9.03 -19.80
CA VAL A 48 -0.68 9.51 -18.55
C VAL A 48 -0.97 11.00 -18.33
N ASP A 49 -0.90 11.82 -19.38
CA ASP A 49 -1.19 13.24 -19.29
C ASP A 49 -2.67 13.53 -19.00
N LYS A 50 -3.59 12.71 -19.50
CA LYS A 50 -5.01 12.79 -19.13
C LYS A 50 -5.22 12.49 -17.65
N VAL A 51 -4.55 11.46 -17.12
CA VAL A 51 -4.63 11.12 -15.70
C VAL A 51 -4.05 12.23 -14.84
N ARG A 52 -2.91 12.82 -15.22
CA ARG A 52 -2.31 13.95 -14.51
C ARG A 52 -3.25 15.14 -14.41
N ARG A 53 -3.96 15.48 -15.49
CA ARG A 53 -4.95 16.57 -15.47
C ARG A 53 -6.11 16.28 -14.51
N GLN A 54 -6.65 15.06 -14.56
CA GLN A 54 -7.75 14.66 -13.68
C GLN A 54 -7.32 14.61 -12.21
N ALA A 55 -6.13 14.08 -11.92
CA ALA A 55 -5.56 14.05 -10.58
C ALA A 55 -5.28 15.46 -10.05
N GLY A 56 -4.79 16.36 -10.92
CA GLY A 56 -4.59 17.77 -10.60
C GLY A 56 -5.88 18.49 -10.23
N ALA A 57 -6.99 18.22 -10.92
CA ALA A 57 -8.30 18.76 -10.56
C ALA A 57 -8.81 18.25 -9.20
N LEU A 58 -8.37 17.07 -8.78
CA LEU A 58 -8.71 16.45 -7.49
C LEU A 58 -7.69 16.78 -6.39
N GLY A 59 -6.61 17.49 -6.69
CA GLY A 59 -5.54 17.82 -5.74
C GLY A 59 -4.71 16.62 -5.26
N ILE A 60 -4.69 15.52 -6.01
CA ILE A 60 -3.97 14.29 -5.64
C ILE A 60 -2.88 13.91 -6.66
N PRO A 61 -1.87 13.11 -6.27
CA PRO A 61 -0.90 12.56 -7.21
C PRO A 61 -1.56 11.65 -8.26
N ALA A 62 -1.05 11.69 -9.49
CA ALA A 62 -1.56 10.85 -10.58
C ALA A 62 -1.46 9.34 -10.27
N THR A 63 -0.41 8.91 -9.57
CA THR A 63 -0.24 7.51 -9.13
C THR A 63 -1.30 7.10 -8.11
N THR A 64 -1.69 7.99 -7.21
CA THR A 64 -2.80 7.77 -6.26
C THR A 64 -4.12 7.56 -7.01
N LEU A 65 -4.41 8.41 -8.00
CA LEU A 65 -5.61 8.26 -8.82
C LEU A 65 -5.60 6.96 -9.63
N MET A 66 -4.46 6.59 -10.23
CA MET A 66 -4.31 5.31 -10.93
C MET A 66 -4.56 4.12 -10.01
N ARG A 67 -4.01 4.14 -8.78
CA ARG A 67 -4.25 3.09 -7.79
C ARG A 67 -5.74 2.98 -7.45
N GLN A 68 -6.41 4.10 -7.21
CA GLN A 68 -7.84 4.13 -6.90
C GLN A 68 -8.66 3.48 -8.01
N TRP A 69 -8.42 3.83 -9.28
CA TRP A 69 -9.14 3.23 -10.39
C TRP A 69 -8.89 1.73 -10.55
N VAL A 70 -7.66 1.27 -10.31
CA VAL A 70 -7.35 -0.17 -10.36
C VAL A 70 -8.11 -0.91 -9.27
N VAL A 71 -8.10 -0.39 -8.03
CA VAL A 71 -8.85 -0.98 -6.91
C VAL A 71 -10.35 -0.95 -7.19
N GLU A 72 -10.89 0.18 -7.61
CA GLU A 72 -12.30 0.33 -7.96
C GLU A 72 -12.69 -0.70 -9.03
N LYS A 73 -11.97 -0.76 -10.15
CA LYS A 73 -12.29 -1.71 -11.22
C LYS A 73 -12.12 -3.17 -10.84
N ALA A 74 -11.19 -3.50 -9.95
CA ALA A 74 -10.98 -4.87 -9.48
C ALA A 74 -12.03 -5.31 -8.45
N THR A 75 -12.60 -4.37 -7.69
CA THR A 75 -13.52 -4.66 -6.58
C THR A 75 -14.98 -4.40 -6.93
N THR A 76 -15.27 -3.55 -7.91
CA THR A 76 -16.64 -3.29 -8.37
C THR A 76 -17.17 -4.53 -9.10
N PRO A 77 -18.28 -5.13 -8.61
CA PRO A 77 -18.94 -6.21 -9.33
C PRO A 77 -19.35 -5.75 -10.73
N PRO A 78 -19.31 -6.62 -11.75
CA PRO A 78 -19.82 -6.26 -13.06
C PRO A 78 -21.31 -5.90 -12.98
N ALA A 79 -21.79 -5.03 -13.88
CA ALA A 79 -23.16 -4.50 -13.81
C ALA A 79 -24.25 -5.57 -13.96
N ASP A 80 -23.90 -6.73 -14.52
CA ASP A 80 -24.72 -7.92 -14.67
C ASP A 80 -24.41 -8.99 -13.61
N ALA A 81 -23.68 -8.64 -12.55
CA ALA A 81 -23.42 -9.55 -11.44
C ALA A 81 -24.75 -10.03 -10.83
N VAL A 82 -24.97 -11.34 -10.90
CA VAL A 82 -26.09 -11.98 -10.21
C VAL A 82 -25.77 -12.00 -8.72
N VAL A 83 -26.57 -11.27 -7.93
CA VAL A 83 -26.49 -11.29 -6.46
C VAL A 83 -27.56 -12.20 -5.88
N SER A 84 -27.29 -12.77 -4.71
CA SER A 84 -28.29 -13.60 -4.03
C SER A 84 -29.44 -12.73 -3.49
N VAL A 85 -30.64 -13.30 -3.42
CA VAL A 85 -31.81 -12.61 -2.83
C VAL A 85 -31.53 -12.22 -1.37
N ALA A 86 -30.80 -13.06 -0.63
CA ALA A 86 -30.44 -12.79 0.76
C ALA A 86 -29.51 -11.57 0.91
N GLU A 87 -28.56 -11.37 0.00
CA GLU A 87 -27.69 -10.17 0.01
C GLU A 87 -28.50 -8.90 -0.31
N LEU A 88 -29.46 -8.99 -1.23
CA LEU A 88 -30.36 -7.88 -1.54
C LEU A 88 -31.25 -7.53 -0.35
N GLU A 89 -31.87 -8.52 0.30
CA GLU A 89 -32.69 -8.31 1.50
C GLU A 89 -31.88 -7.65 2.62
N ARG A 90 -30.64 -8.08 2.83
CA ARG A 90 -29.73 -7.48 3.81
C ARG A 90 -29.40 -6.02 3.48
N PHE A 91 -29.06 -5.72 2.23
CA PHE A 91 -28.76 -4.36 1.78
C PHE A 91 -29.95 -3.42 2.03
N ILE A 92 -31.16 -3.86 1.65
CA ILE A 92 -32.40 -3.10 1.87
C ILE A 92 -32.62 -2.85 3.37
N ALA A 93 -32.43 -3.87 4.22
CA ALA A 93 -32.60 -3.74 5.66
C ALA A 93 -31.58 -2.77 6.30
N GLU A 94 -30.34 -2.73 5.79
CA GLU A 94 -29.30 -1.80 6.26
C GLU A 94 -29.60 -0.35 5.86
N HIS A 95 -30.09 -0.11 4.66
CA HIS A 95 -30.38 1.24 4.15
C HIS A 95 -31.76 1.79 4.53
N ASN A 96 -32.71 0.95 4.94
CA ASN A 96 -34.04 1.37 5.41
C ASN A 96 -34.15 1.56 6.93
N ARG A 97 -33.04 1.49 7.69
CA ARG A 97 -33.10 1.89 9.11
C ARG A 97 -33.30 3.41 9.17
N PRO A 98 -34.43 3.92 9.70
CA PRO A 98 -34.56 5.33 9.94
C PRO A 98 -33.45 5.74 10.91
N MET A 99 -32.78 6.86 10.61
CA MET A 99 -31.98 7.55 11.62
C MET A 99 -32.88 7.78 12.83
N ALA A 100 -32.63 7.06 13.92
CA ALA A 100 -33.28 7.30 15.18
C ALA A 100 -32.98 8.76 15.57
N SER A 101 -34.04 9.57 15.60
CA SER A 101 -34.02 10.95 16.09
C SER A 101 -33.92 10.99 17.61
#